data_AF-R9MIG3-F1
#
_entry.id   AF-R9MIG3-F1
#
_cell.length_a   1.000
_cell.length_b   1.000
_cell.length_c   1.000
_cell.angle_alpha   90.00
_cell.angle_beta   90.00
_cell.angle_gamma   90.00
#
_symmetry.space_group_name_H-M   'P 1'
#
loop_
_entity.id
_entity.type
_entity.pdbx_description
1 polymer ?
#
loop_
_entity_poly.entity_id
_entity_poly.type
_entity_poly.pdbx_seq_one_letter_code
_entity_poly.pdbx_strand_id
1 'polypeptide(L)'
;MTKQERVSSLIKYLKKENDGYASIMEPVNYHEKRNLLRSLMNVRWPGEASSEYYELQDALLKEELKKKGIVRLREIPVVVDEYPCSGIKNAERISIWQGDITRLAVDAIVNAANSQMLGCFVPCHGCIDNAIHSAAGIQLRNECAKLMEEQGHEEPAGKAKITQGYNLPAKHVIHTVGPVVGVDVTEQQKEQLRSCYLSSMILAERERLRSVAFCCISTGEFHFPNKLAAQIAVGTVDRYLSTSRLERVVFNVFKDEDLYLYRKLMQ
;
A
#
# COMPACT_ATOMS: atom_id res chain seq x y z
N MET A 1 28.77 -8.16 -6.80
CA MET A 1 28.04 -8.91 -5.76
C MET A 1 26.80 -9.54 -6.37
N THR A 2 26.62 -10.84 -6.17
CA THR A 2 25.44 -11.60 -6.64
C THR A 2 24.19 -11.23 -5.83
N LYS A 3 23.00 -11.57 -6.33
CA LYS A 3 21.73 -11.34 -5.61
C LYS A 3 21.70 -12.03 -4.25
N GLN A 4 22.23 -13.25 -4.16
CA GLN A 4 22.26 -14.02 -2.92
C GLN A 4 23.24 -13.42 -1.90
N GLU A 5 24.44 -13.02 -2.34
CA GLU A 5 25.41 -12.33 -1.49
C GLU A 5 24.83 -11.03 -0.91
N ARG A 6 24.10 -10.26 -1.73
CA ARG A 6 23.41 -9.03 -1.30
C ARG A 6 22.42 -9.30 -0.17
N VAL A 7 21.56 -10.31 -0.35
CA VAL A 7 20.59 -10.71 0.68
C VAL A 7 21.31 -11.13 1.97
N SER A 8 22.38 -11.92 1.87
CA SER A 8 23.19 -12.31 3.02
C SER A 8 23.82 -11.11 3.76
N SER A 9 24.34 -10.12 3.03
CA SER A 9 24.88 -8.89 3.64
C SER A 9 23.81 -8.09 4.37
N LEU A 10 22.62 -7.95 3.78
CA LEU A 10 21.49 -7.27 4.42
C LEU A 10 21.02 -8.01 5.69
N ILE A 11 20.91 -9.34 5.65
CA ILE A 11 20.57 -10.15 6.83
C ILE A 11 21.61 -9.96 7.93
N LYS A 12 22.90 -10.05 7.60
CA LYS A 12 23.99 -9.86 8.57
C LYS A 12 23.94 -8.47 9.21
N TYR A 13 23.62 -7.44 8.45
CA TYR A 13 23.44 -6.09 8.96
C TYR A 13 22.30 -6.04 9.99
N LEU A 14 21.09 -6.49 9.62
CA LEU A 14 19.93 -6.46 10.50
C LEU A 14 20.10 -7.32 11.75
N LYS A 15 20.77 -8.47 11.65
CA LYS A 15 21.11 -9.30 12.80
C LYS A 15 22.05 -8.61 13.80
N LYS A 16 22.90 -7.70 13.34
CA LYS A 16 23.81 -6.93 14.22
C LYS A 16 23.10 -5.79 14.96
N GLU A 17 21.94 -5.34 14.47
CA GLU A 17 21.16 -4.29 15.13
C GLU A 17 20.44 -4.80 16.39
N ASN A 18 20.31 -6.12 16.57
CA ASN A 18 19.65 -6.71 17.73
C ASN A 18 20.31 -8.05 18.11
N ASP A 19 20.95 -8.09 19.28
CA ASP A 19 21.65 -9.27 19.80
C ASP A 19 20.74 -10.51 19.93
N GLY A 20 19.44 -10.31 20.14
CA GLY A 20 18.44 -11.38 20.17
C GLY A 20 18.33 -12.15 18.85
N TYR A 21 18.84 -11.61 17.74
CA TYR A 21 18.84 -12.28 16.44
C TYR A 21 20.10 -13.11 16.18
N ALA A 22 21.13 -13.07 17.06
CA ALA A 22 22.40 -13.75 16.82
C ALA A 22 22.24 -15.24 16.50
N SER A 23 21.35 -15.93 17.21
CA SER A 23 21.07 -17.37 17.08
C SER A 23 20.27 -17.77 15.83
N ILE A 24 19.68 -16.81 15.10
CA ILE A 24 18.89 -17.12 13.91
C ILE A 24 19.81 -17.64 12.80
N MET A 25 19.61 -18.89 12.38
CA MET A 25 20.38 -19.48 11.29
C MET A 25 19.97 -18.86 9.94
N GLU A 26 20.95 -18.53 9.10
CA GLU A 26 20.70 -18.09 7.74
C GLU A 26 20.42 -19.34 6.86
N PRO A 27 19.25 -19.45 6.22
CA PRO A 27 18.94 -20.59 5.35
C PRO A 27 19.90 -20.67 4.17
N VAL A 28 20.08 -21.83 3.54
CA VAL A 28 20.91 -21.93 2.31
C VAL A 28 20.12 -21.49 1.07
N ASN A 29 18.85 -21.88 1.00
CA ASN A 29 17.96 -21.62 -0.13
C ASN A 29 17.67 -20.11 -0.28
N TYR A 30 17.76 -19.59 -1.50
CA TYR A 30 17.53 -18.16 -1.76
C TYR A 30 16.13 -17.68 -1.34
N HIS A 31 15.09 -18.47 -1.58
CA HIS A 31 13.72 -18.08 -1.24
C HIS A 31 13.56 -17.93 0.28
N GLU A 32 14.06 -18.90 1.04
CA GLU A 32 14.06 -18.86 2.51
C GLU A 32 14.92 -17.71 3.04
N LYS A 33 16.10 -17.46 2.44
CA LYS A 33 16.92 -16.27 2.77
C LYS A 33 16.15 -14.98 2.55
N ARG A 34 15.47 -14.84 1.40
CA ARG A 34 14.71 -13.63 1.09
C ARG A 34 13.51 -13.44 2.04
N ASN A 35 12.88 -14.53 2.47
CA ASN A 35 11.85 -14.51 3.50
C ASN A 35 12.42 -14.11 4.87
N LEU A 36 13.59 -14.64 5.27
CA LEU A 36 14.27 -14.20 6.50
C LEU A 36 14.60 -12.71 6.45
N LEU A 37 15.15 -12.21 5.34
CA LEU A 37 15.39 -10.78 5.16
C LEU A 37 14.09 -9.97 5.31
N ARG A 38 13.00 -10.39 4.66
CA ARG A 38 11.69 -9.72 4.78
C ARG A 38 11.21 -9.73 6.24
N SER A 39 11.30 -10.86 6.93
CA SER A 39 10.94 -11.00 8.34
C SER A 39 11.71 -10.03 9.23
N LEU A 40 13.04 -9.97 9.07
CA LEU A 40 13.89 -9.04 9.82
C LEU A 40 13.52 -7.58 9.54
N MET A 41 13.29 -7.22 8.27
CA MET A 41 12.82 -5.88 7.90
C MET A 41 11.44 -5.57 8.51
N ASN A 42 10.53 -6.54 8.58
CA ASN A 42 9.19 -6.36 9.15
C ASN A 42 9.24 -6.10 10.66
N VAL A 43 10.12 -6.77 11.41
CA VAL A 43 10.22 -6.60 12.88
C VAL A 43 11.13 -5.46 13.32
N ARG A 44 11.95 -4.91 12.41
CA ARG A 44 12.92 -3.84 12.71
C ARG A 44 12.23 -2.54 13.14
N TRP A 45 12.55 -2.02 14.32
CA TRP A 45 12.08 -0.70 14.75
C TRP A 45 12.57 0.42 13.81
N PRO A 46 11.84 1.54 13.63
CA PRO A 46 12.33 2.68 12.86
C PRO A 46 13.70 3.16 13.36
N GLY A 47 14.57 3.53 12.42
CA GLY A 47 15.92 4.00 12.69
C GLY A 47 16.75 4.08 11.41
N GLU A 48 17.64 5.06 11.31
CA GLU A 48 18.51 5.20 10.13
C GLU A 48 19.40 3.96 9.96
N ALA A 49 19.68 3.60 8.72
CA ALA A 49 20.65 2.57 8.36
C ALA A 49 21.86 3.18 7.66
N SER A 50 22.94 2.42 7.56
CA SER A 50 24.13 2.85 6.82
C SER A 50 23.82 3.09 5.32
N SER A 51 24.56 3.99 4.68
CA SER A 51 24.47 4.23 3.23
C SER A 51 24.68 2.95 2.43
N GLU A 52 25.62 2.09 2.86
CA GLU A 52 25.86 0.78 2.26
C GLU A 52 24.59 -0.10 2.32
N TYR A 53 23.91 -0.16 3.47
CA TYR A 53 22.67 -0.92 3.60
C TYR A 53 21.60 -0.42 2.61
N TYR A 54 21.41 0.90 2.50
CA TYR A 54 20.44 1.48 1.58
C TYR A 54 20.78 1.15 0.12
N GLU A 55 22.04 1.29 -0.30
CA GLU A 55 22.47 0.94 -1.66
C GLU A 55 22.19 -0.53 -1.99
N LEU A 56 22.50 -1.44 -1.06
CA LEU A 56 22.24 -2.86 -1.25
C LEU A 56 20.75 -3.17 -1.27
N GLN A 57 19.97 -2.60 -0.37
CA GLN A 57 18.52 -2.83 -0.32
C GLN A 57 17.85 -2.32 -1.60
N ASP A 58 18.17 -1.09 -2.01
CA ASP A 58 17.55 -0.47 -3.18
C ASP A 58 17.91 -1.21 -4.46
N ALA A 59 19.17 -1.67 -4.60
CA ALA A 59 19.57 -2.52 -5.73
C ALA A 59 18.79 -3.84 -5.77
N LEU A 60 18.54 -4.48 -4.61
CA LEU A 60 17.73 -5.69 -4.52
C LEU A 60 16.27 -5.43 -4.93
N LEU A 61 15.64 -4.42 -4.33
CA LEU A 61 14.22 -4.14 -4.54
C LEU A 61 13.94 -3.69 -5.99
N LYS A 62 14.81 -2.87 -6.58
CA LYS A 62 14.72 -2.47 -8.00
C LYS A 62 14.88 -3.65 -8.96
N GLU A 63 15.80 -4.58 -8.67
CA GLU A 63 15.95 -5.81 -9.45
C GLU A 63 14.69 -6.70 -9.36
N GLU A 64 14.11 -6.82 -8.16
CA GLU A 64 12.86 -7.56 -7.94
C GLU A 64 11.65 -6.92 -8.63
N LEU A 65 11.53 -5.59 -8.57
CA LEU A 65 10.51 -4.83 -9.29
C LEU A 65 10.64 -5.03 -10.81
N LYS A 66 11.87 -4.95 -11.35
CA LYS A 66 12.11 -5.19 -12.78
C LYS A 66 11.66 -6.58 -13.20
N LYS A 67 11.91 -7.60 -12.37
CA LYS A 67 11.47 -8.99 -12.63
C LYS A 67 9.95 -9.14 -12.54
N LYS A 68 9.29 -8.47 -11.58
CA LYS A 68 7.82 -8.46 -11.47
C LYS A 68 7.14 -7.73 -12.63
N GLY A 69 7.83 -6.77 -13.24
CA GLY A 69 7.31 -5.90 -14.29
C GLY A 69 6.46 -4.76 -13.72
N ILE A 70 6.64 -3.57 -14.30
CA ILE A 70 5.90 -2.35 -13.93
C ILE A 70 4.67 -2.24 -14.82
N VAL A 71 3.53 -1.91 -14.21
CA VAL A 71 2.27 -1.64 -14.92
C VAL A 71 2.03 -0.15 -14.89
N ARG A 72 1.99 0.48 -16.07
CA ARG A 72 1.73 1.91 -16.20
C ARG A 72 0.24 2.18 -16.33
N LEU A 73 -0.19 3.33 -15.84
CA LEU A 73 -1.59 3.75 -15.84
C LEU A 73 -2.28 3.65 -17.22
N ARG A 74 -1.56 3.96 -18.30
CA ARG A 74 -2.05 3.88 -19.69
C ARG A 74 -2.34 2.46 -20.19
N GLU A 75 -1.83 1.44 -19.49
CA GLU A 75 -2.05 0.03 -19.82
C GLU A 75 -3.33 -0.51 -19.16
N ILE A 76 -3.96 0.29 -18.29
CA ILE A 76 -5.17 -0.07 -17.57
C ILE A 76 -6.34 0.68 -18.22
N PRO A 77 -7.35 -0.03 -18.76
CA PRO A 77 -8.52 0.62 -19.35
C PRO A 77 -9.33 1.38 -18.30
N VAL A 78 -10.10 2.36 -18.76
CA VAL A 78 -11.09 3.03 -17.91
C VAL A 78 -12.43 2.31 -18.00
N VAL A 79 -13.29 2.54 -17.01
CA VAL A 79 -14.59 1.89 -16.90
C VAL A 79 -15.44 2.15 -18.14
N VAL A 80 -15.40 3.35 -18.72
CA VAL A 80 -16.19 3.66 -19.93
C VAL A 80 -15.77 2.83 -21.16
N ASP A 81 -14.50 2.40 -21.23
CA ASP A 81 -14.01 1.57 -22.35
C ASP A 81 -14.48 0.11 -22.22
N GLU A 82 -14.53 -0.41 -20.98
CA GLU A 82 -14.97 -1.80 -20.71
C GLU A 82 -16.48 -1.93 -20.53
N TYR A 83 -17.14 -0.88 -20.01
CA TYR A 83 -18.56 -0.82 -19.67
C TYR A 83 -19.20 0.47 -20.22
N PRO A 84 -19.48 0.56 -21.54
CA PRO A 84 -19.97 1.79 -22.17
C PRO A 84 -21.32 2.30 -21.65
N CYS A 85 -22.12 1.42 -21.06
CA CYS A 85 -23.44 1.74 -20.49
C CYS A 85 -23.40 1.95 -18.96
N SER A 86 -22.21 2.13 -18.38
CA SER A 86 -22.03 2.28 -16.93
C SER A 86 -22.87 3.42 -16.36
N GLY A 87 -23.50 3.18 -15.20
CA GLY A 87 -24.17 4.22 -14.42
C GLY A 87 -23.23 5.16 -13.64
N ILE A 88 -21.92 4.91 -13.69
CA ILE A 88 -20.90 5.71 -13.00
C ILE A 88 -20.66 7.02 -13.76
N LYS A 89 -20.77 8.16 -13.06
CA LYS A 89 -20.72 9.48 -13.71
C LYS A 89 -19.35 9.83 -14.27
N ASN A 90 -18.29 9.38 -13.61
CA ASN A 90 -16.90 9.68 -13.97
C ASN A 90 -16.17 8.41 -14.49
N ALA A 91 -16.88 7.57 -15.24
CA ALA A 91 -16.38 6.29 -15.74
C ALA A 91 -15.12 6.42 -16.63
N GLU A 92 -14.89 7.57 -17.24
CA GLU A 92 -13.70 7.92 -18.03
C GLU A 92 -12.45 8.25 -17.18
N ARG A 93 -12.62 8.35 -15.86
CA ARG A 93 -11.55 8.64 -14.88
C ARG A 93 -11.38 7.55 -13.83
N ILE A 94 -12.17 6.48 -13.91
CA ILE A 94 -12.11 5.34 -12.99
C ILE A 94 -11.60 4.12 -13.76
N SER A 95 -10.70 3.36 -13.14
CA SER A 95 -10.20 2.09 -13.65
C SER A 95 -10.31 1.01 -12.58
N ILE A 96 -10.45 -0.25 -12.98
CA ILE A 96 -10.29 -1.41 -12.09
C ILE A 96 -9.07 -2.19 -12.56
N TRP A 97 -8.20 -2.58 -11.62
CA TRP A 97 -7.05 -3.40 -11.94
C TRP A 97 -6.80 -4.47 -10.89
N GLN A 98 -6.82 -5.74 -11.32
CA GLN A 98 -6.47 -6.86 -10.45
C GLN A 98 -4.96 -7.13 -10.47
N GLY A 99 -4.30 -7.08 -9.32
CA GLY A 99 -2.88 -7.42 -9.21
C GLY A 99 -2.16 -6.85 -8.00
N ASP A 100 -0.84 -7.01 -7.99
CA ASP A 100 0.07 -6.49 -6.96
C ASP A 100 0.27 -4.97 -7.09
N ILE A 101 -0.35 -4.19 -6.20
CA ILE A 101 -0.29 -2.71 -6.19
C ILE A 101 1.13 -2.16 -6.23
N THR A 102 2.12 -2.92 -5.72
CA THR A 102 3.53 -2.49 -5.68
C THR A 102 4.19 -2.42 -7.06
N ARG A 103 3.45 -2.79 -8.12
CA ARG A 103 3.86 -2.71 -9.53
C ARG A 103 3.29 -1.49 -10.26
N LEU A 104 2.35 -0.76 -9.67
CA LEU A 104 1.64 0.34 -10.34
C LEU A 104 2.48 1.62 -10.39
N ALA A 105 2.82 2.07 -11.61
CA ALA A 105 3.39 3.38 -11.84
C ALA A 105 2.28 4.43 -11.93
N VAL A 106 1.95 5.02 -10.78
CA VAL A 106 0.99 6.10 -10.57
C VAL A 106 1.60 7.19 -9.68
N ASP A 107 0.93 8.32 -9.49
CA ASP A 107 1.46 9.37 -8.61
C ASP A 107 1.38 8.96 -7.13
N ALA A 108 0.30 8.32 -6.69
CA ALA A 108 0.20 7.72 -5.36
C ALA A 108 -0.53 6.38 -5.36
N ILE A 109 -0.06 5.45 -4.53
CA ILE A 109 -0.85 4.29 -4.10
C ILE A 109 -1.34 4.54 -2.66
N VAL A 110 -2.47 3.96 -2.30
CA VAL A 110 -3.02 4.04 -0.94
C VAL A 110 -2.72 2.77 -0.17
N ASN A 111 -2.11 2.94 1.01
CA ASN A 111 -1.86 1.89 1.99
C ASN A 111 -2.95 1.89 3.06
N ALA A 112 -3.54 0.71 3.34
CA ALA A 112 -4.38 0.51 4.51
C ALA A 112 -3.49 0.25 5.74
N ALA A 113 -3.16 1.34 6.44
CA ALA A 113 -2.28 1.33 7.60
C ALA A 113 -3.02 1.00 8.91
N ASN A 114 -2.24 0.66 9.94
CA ASN A 114 -2.70 0.67 11.33
C ASN A 114 -2.43 2.04 11.99
N SER A 115 -3.00 2.29 13.17
CA SER A 115 -2.93 3.59 13.86
C SER A 115 -1.50 4.03 14.23
N GLN A 116 -0.58 3.07 14.44
CA GLN A 116 0.82 3.38 14.71
C GLN A 116 1.55 3.88 13.48
N MET A 117 1.03 3.65 12.26
CA MET A 117 1.61 4.10 10.99
C MET A 117 3.00 3.54 10.64
N LEU A 118 3.57 2.67 11.48
CA LEU A 118 4.90 2.10 11.31
C LEU A 118 4.93 0.85 10.41
N GLY A 119 3.88 0.58 9.65
CA GLY A 119 3.77 -0.65 8.88
C GLY A 119 3.46 -1.88 9.73
N CYS A 120 3.55 -3.07 9.13
CA CYS A 120 3.24 -4.33 9.79
C CYS A 120 4.47 -5.00 10.42
N PHE A 121 4.39 -5.34 11.71
CA PHE A 121 5.46 -6.03 12.44
C PHE A 121 5.35 -7.56 12.43
N VAL A 122 4.30 -8.12 11.82
CA VAL A 122 4.15 -9.58 11.69
C VAL A 122 5.04 -10.08 10.54
N PRO A 123 6.00 -10.99 10.79
CA PRO A 123 6.91 -11.50 9.77
C PRO A 123 6.18 -12.08 8.54
N CYS A 124 6.53 -11.59 7.35
CA CYS A 124 5.98 -12.06 6.07
C CYS A 124 4.44 -12.05 5.98
N HIS A 125 3.76 -11.20 6.76
CA HIS A 125 2.30 -11.15 6.78
C HIS A 125 1.70 -10.86 5.39
N GLY A 126 0.51 -11.40 5.14
CA GLY A 126 -0.21 -11.25 3.87
C GLY A 126 -0.94 -9.92 3.69
N CYS A 127 -0.91 -9.02 4.68
CA CYS A 127 -1.60 -7.74 4.60
C CYS A 127 -0.93 -6.77 3.62
N ILE A 128 -1.73 -5.83 3.09
CA ILE A 128 -1.25 -4.84 2.12
C ILE A 128 -0.16 -3.93 2.68
N ASP A 129 -0.24 -3.61 3.97
CA ASP A 129 0.74 -2.79 4.70
C ASP A 129 2.12 -3.45 4.69
N ASN A 130 2.17 -4.76 4.96
CA ASN A 130 3.41 -5.53 4.88
C ASN A 130 3.95 -5.57 3.44
N ALA A 131 3.08 -5.76 2.45
CA ALA A 131 3.48 -5.82 1.04
C ALA A 131 4.09 -4.50 0.56
N ILE A 132 3.45 -3.37 0.86
CA ILE A 132 3.92 -2.02 0.50
C ILE A 132 5.23 -1.71 1.20
N HIS A 133 5.32 -1.85 2.53
CA HIS A 133 6.57 -1.58 3.27
C HIS A 133 7.72 -2.48 2.84
N SER A 134 7.46 -3.78 2.57
CA SER A 134 8.49 -4.71 2.12
C SER A 134 9.02 -4.40 0.71
N ALA A 135 8.20 -3.78 -0.14
CA ALA A 135 8.57 -3.40 -1.50
C ALA A 135 9.19 -2.00 -1.59
N ALA A 136 8.77 -1.07 -0.74
CA ALA A 136 9.33 0.28 -0.68
C ALA A 136 10.73 0.32 -0.04
N GLY A 137 10.97 -0.51 0.97
CA GLY A 137 12.20 -0.53 1.76
C GLY A 137 12.03 0.10 3.15
N ILE A 138 13.03 -0.08 4.03
CA ILE A 138 12.93 0.39 5.43
C ILE A 138 12.76 1.90 5.56
N GLN A 139 13.15 2.68 4.55
CA GLN A 139 13.00 4.13 4.53
C GLN A 139 11.54 4.56 4.72
N LEU A 140 10.58 3.81 4.15
CA LEU A 140 9.16 4.12 4.30
C LEU A 140 8.71 4.10 5.76
N ARG A 141 9.19 3.12 6.54
CA ARG A 141 8.91 3.06 7.99
C ARG A 141 9.58 4.21 8.74
N ASN A 142 10.80 4.59 8.36
CA ASN A 142 11.52 5.70 8.97
C ASN A 142 10.82 7.04 8.73
N GLU A 143 10.30 7.28 7.53
CA GLU A 143 9.52 8.49 7.21
C GLU A 143 8.18 8.52 7.98
N CYS A 144 7.45 7.39 8.03
CA CYS A 144 6.25 7.29 8.86
C CYS A 144 6.54 7.59 10.34
N ALA A 145 7.65 7.09 10.89
CA ALA A 145 8.02 7.34 12.27
C ALA A 145 8.25 8.82 12.56
N LYS A 146 8.96 9.54 11.66
CA LYS A 146 9.16 10.99 11.75
C LYS A 146 7.82 11.73 11.75
N LEU A 147 6.91 11.37 10.85
CA LEU A 147 5.57 11.97 10.80
C LEU A 147 4.76 11.74 12.09
N MET A 148 4.88 10.57 12.71
CA MET A 148 4.16 10.25 13.96
C MET A 148 4.80 10.91 15.18
N GLU A 149 6.12 11.05 15.21
CA GLU A 149 6.83 11.82 16.23
C GLU A 149 6.44 13.30 16.19
N GLU A 150 6.42 13.89 14.99
CA GLU A 150 5.97 15.28 14.78
C GLU A 150 4.49 15.47 15.16
N GLN A 151 3.64 14.48 14.91
CA GLN A 151 2.22 14.51 15.29
C GLN A 151 2.01 14.33 16.80
N GLY A 152 2.84 13.53 17.47
CA GLY A 152 2.77 13.27 18.91
C GLY A 152 1.63 12.34 19.36
N HIS A 153 0.87 11.74 18.43
CA HIS A 153 -0.17 10.75 18.75
C HIS A 153 -0.42 9.79 17.56
N GLU A 154 -1.06 8.64 17.85
CA GLU A 154 -1.45 7.68 16.83
C GLU A 154 -2.44 8.26 15.81
N GLU A 155 -2.36 7.79 14.56
CA GLU A 155 -3.20 8.26 13.48
C GLU A 155 -4.65 7.75 13.65
N PRO A 156 -5.65 8.65 13.71
CA PRO A 156 -7.03 8.23 13.89
C PRO A 156 -7.64 7.69 12.59
N ALA A 157 -8.64 6.82 12.74
CA ALA A 157 -9.36 6.25 11.60
C ALA A 157 -10.01 7.32 10.72
N GLY A 158 -9.94 7.15 9.40
CA GLY A 158 -10.49 8.08 8.40
C GLY A 158 -9.57 9.23 8.01
N LYS A 159 -8.36 9.34 8.59
CA LYS A 159 -7.33 10.33 8.22
C LYS A 159 -6.25 9.73 7.34
N ALA A 160 -5.48 10.61 6.67
CA ALA A 160 -4.45 10.22 5.73
C ALA A 160 -3.15 11.02 5.90
N LYS A 161 -2.02 10.35 5.69
CA LYS A 161 -0.66 10.92 5.64
C LYS A 161 0.02 10.51 4.34
N ILE A 162 1.03 11.25 3.90
CA ILE A 162 1.75 10.97 2.67
C ILE A 162 3.25 10.88 2.91
N THR A 163 3.89 9.96 2.22
CA THR A 163 5.33 9.69 2.23
C THR A 163 5.84 9.49 0.81
N GLN A 164 7.16 9.42 0.63
CA GLN A 164 7.76 9.02 -0.64
C GLN A 164 7.52 7.52 -0.93
N GLY A 165 7.47 7.17 -2.21
CA GLY A 165 7.31 5.77 -2.67
C GLY A 165 8.59 4.94 -2.62
N TYR A 166 9.75 5.58 -2.49
CA TYR A 166 11.07 4.94 -2.44
C TYR A 166 11.32 3.98 -3.62
N ASN A 167 11.40 2.66 -3.35
CA ASN A 167 11.65 1.65 -4.38
C ASN A 167 10.38 1.21 -5.13
N LEU A 168 9.22 1.78 -4.81
CA LEU A 168 7.99 1.57 -5.56
C LEU A 168 8.03 2.34 -6.90
N PRO A 169 7.34 1.86 -7.93
CA PRO A 169 7.11 2.64 -9.15
C PRO A 169 6.14 3.81 -8.93
N ALA A 170 5.33 3.76 -7.88
CA ALA A 170 4.50 4.88 -7.45
C ALA A 170 5.38 5.97 -6.79
N LYS A 171 5.10 7.25 -7.07
CA LYS A 171 5.93 8.34 -6.52
C LYS A 171 5.74 8.53 -5.02
N HIS A 172 4.52 8.32 -4.53
CA HIS A 172 4.15 8.49 -3.13
C HIS A 172 3.32 7.31 -2.62
N VAL A 173 3.31 7.14 -1.30
CA VAL A 173 2.33 6.31 -0.60
C VAL A 173 1.46 7.22 0.26
N ILE A 174 0.14 7.12 0.08
CA ILE A 174 -0.82 7.73 0.98
C ILE A 174 -1.28 6.67 1.96
N HIS A 175 -1.02 6.87 3.24
CA HIS A 175 -1.38 5.94 4.30
C HIS A 175 -2.67 6.42 4.94
N THR A 176 -3.67 5.54 5.03
CA THR A 176 -4.93 5.82 5.70
C THR A 176 -5.27 4.72 6.69
N VAL A 177 -5.80 5.12 7.85
CA VAL A 177 -6.22 4.16 8.88
C VAL A 177 -7.70 3.87 8.71
N GLY A 178 -8.02 2.62 8.38
CA GLY A 178 -9.39 2.16 8.20
C GLY A 178 -10.09 1.84 9.53
N PRO A 179 -11.43 1.79 9.56
CA PRO A 179 -12.17 1.26 10.70
C PRO A 179 -11.89 -0.23 10.92
N VAL A 180 -11.87 -0.66 12.18
CA VAL A 180 -11.84 -2.08 12.59
C VAL A 180 -13.26 -2.52 12.92
N VAL A 181 -13.74 -3.59 12.27
CA VAL A 181 -15.08 -4.14 12.48
C VAL A 181 -15.01 -5.33 13.43
N GLY A 182 -15.83 -5.31 14.48
CA GLY A 182 -15.97 -6.40 15.44
C GLY A 182 -17.02 -7.40 14.98
N VAL A 183 -18.28 -7.15 15.33
CA VAL A 183 -19.42 -8.01 14.96
C VAL A 183 -20.18 -7.43 13.77
N ASP A 184 -20.75 -6.24 13.95
CA ASP A 184 -21.53 -5.54 12.92
C ASP A 184 -20.90 -4.21 12.53
N VAL A 185 -21.18 -3.78 11.30
CA VAL A 185 -20.72 -2.48 10.78
C VAL A 185 -21.63 -1.36 11.29
N THR A 186 -21.07 -0.43 12.06
CA THR A 186 -21.76 0.77 12.54
C THR A 186 -21.78 1.89 11.50
N GLU A 187 -22.71 2.84 11.63
CA GLU A 187 -22.71 4.04 10.76
C GLU A 187 -21.43 4.86 10.89
N GLN A 188 -20.85 4.93 12.09
CA GLN A 188 -19.57 5.57 12.32
C GLN A 188 -18.45 4.91 11.52
N GLN A 189 -18.40 3.57 11.48
CA GLN A 189 -17.40 2.84 10.69
C GLN A 189 -17.60 3.03 9.19
N LYS A 190 -18.85 3.09 8.71
CA LYS A 190 -19.12 3.45 7.31
C LYS A 190 -18.59 4.84 6.99
N GLU A 191 -18.77 5.80 7.89
CA GLU A 191 -18.27 7.16 7.71
C GLU A 191 -16.75 7.26 7.79
N GLN A 192 -16.12 6.50 8.69
CA GLN A 192 -14.66 6.39 8.74
C GLN A 192 -14.09 5.82 7.45
N LEU A 193 -14.72 4.78 6.88
CA LEU A 193 -14.29 4.24 5.59
C LEU A 193 -14.46 5.27 4.46
N ARG A 194 -15.59 5.99 4.40
CA ARG A 194 -15.77 7.11 3.44
C ARG A 194 -14.68 8.17 3.60
N SER A 195 -14.37 8.51 4.85
CA SER A 195 -13.34 9.49 5.21
C SER A 195 -11.95 9.04 4.76
N CYS A 196 -11.64 7.74 4.77
CA CYS A 196 -10.35 7.24 4.24
C CYS A 196 -10.18 7.60 2.76
N TYR A 197 -11.19 7.36 1.93
CA TYR A 197 -11.14 7.69 0.50
C TYR A 197 -11.08 9.20 0.27
N LEU A 198 -11.94 9.97 0.95
CA LEU A 198 -11.96 11.43 0.83
C LEU A 198 -10.64 12.06 1.27
N SER A 199 -10.16 11.76 2.48
CA SER A 199 -8.90 12.31 3.00
C SER A 199 -7.72 11.98 2.09
N SER A 200 -7.70 10.77 1.51
CA SER A 200 -6.64 10.37 0.58
C SER A 200 -6.69 11.17 -0.72
N MET A 201 -7.87 11.36 -1.33
CA MET A 201 -8.00 12.13 -2.57
C MET A 201 -7.75 13.63 -2.37
N ILE A 202 -8.25 14.20 -1.26
CA ILE A 202 -7.99 15.59 -0.87
C ILE A 202 -6.48 15.82 -0.69
N LEU A 203 -5.81 14.90 -0.01
CA LEU A 203 -4.36 14.97 0.18
C LEU A 203 -3.62 14.89 -1.16
N ALA A 204 -4.01 13.95 -2.02
CA ALA A 204 -3.42 13.83 -3.35
C ALA A 204 -3.56 15.13 -4.18
N GLU A 205 -4.72 15.78 -4.16
CA GLU A 205 -4.91 17.06 -4.87
C GLU A 205 -4.10 18.20 -4.25
N ARG A 206 -4.00 18.26 -2.92
CA ARG A 206 -3.19 19.26 -2.23
C ARG A 206 -1.72 19.16 -2.63
N GLU A 207 -1.21 17.94 -2.76
CA GLU A 207 0.14 17.64 -3.24
C GLU A 207 0.26 17.66 -4.78
N ARG A 208 -0.78 18.13 -5.50
CA ARG A 208 -0.82 18.28 -6.97
C ARG A 208 -0.58 16.97 -7.73
N LEU A 209 -0.97 15.85 -7.13
CA LEU A 209 -0.96 14.54 -7.78
C LEU A 209 -2.14 14.43 -8.74
N ARG A 210 -2.01 13.62 -9.79
CA ARG A 210 -3.03 13.45 -10.83
C ARG A 210 -3.65 12.06 -10.82
N SER A 211 -2.99 11.08 -10.21
CA SER A 211 -3.47 9.70 -10.15
C SER A 211 -3.32 9.06 -8.78
N VAL A 212 -4.36 8.35 -8.35
CA VAL A 212 -4.38 7.62 -7.07
C VAL A 212 -4.88 6.20 -7.29
N ALA A 213 -4.17 5.20 -6.76
CA ALA A 213 -4.63 3.81 -6.77
C ALA A 213 -4.97 3.35 -5.34
N PHE A 214 -6.21 2.89 -5.13
CA PHE A 214 -6.68 2.39 -3.84
C PHE A 214 -6.61 0.86 -3.80
N CYS A 215 -6.03 0.30 -2.74
CA CYS A 215 -6.28 -1.10 -2.37
C CYS A 215 -7.66 -1.25 -1.71
N CYS A 216 -8.12 -2.49 -1.48
CA CYS A 216 -9.32 -2.76 -0.68
C CYS A 216 -9.11 -2.44 0.82
N ILE A 217 -9.43 -1.20 1.24
CA ILE A 217 -9.27 -0.73 2.64
C ILE A 217 -10.19 -1.49 3.60
N SER A 218 -9.65 -1.92 4.74
CA SER A 218 -10.32 -2.63 5.84
C SER A 218 -10.94 -4.01 5.56
N THR A 219 -10.88 -4.53 4.32
CA THR A 219 -11.55 -5.81 3.95
C THR A 219 -10.78 -7.10 4.28
N GLY A 220 -9.52 -6.97 4.71
CA GLY A 220 -8.70 -8.08 5.20
C GLY A 220 -8.75 -8.15 6.72
N GLU A 221 -7.62 -7.83 7.35
CA GLU A 221 -7.42 -7.90 8.81
C GLU A 221 -8.43 -7.12 9.67
N PHE A 222 -9.11 -6.12 9.09
CA PHE A 222 -10.09 -5.28 9.81
C PHE A 222 -11.55 -5.70 9.56
N HIS A 223 -11.76 -6.80 8.84
CA HIS A 223 -13.03 -7.51 8.67
C HIS A 223 -14.22 -6.67 8.17
N PHE A 224 -13.96 -5.57 7.45
CA PHE A 224 -15.04 -4.81 6.83
C PHE A 224 -15.61 -5.60 5.64
N PRO A 225 -16.93 -5.86 5.58
CA PRO A 225 -17.52 -6.68 4.53
C PRO A 225 -17.24 -6.16 3.12
N ASN A 226 -16.64 -7.00 2.26
CA ASN A 226 -16.13 -6.62 0.93
C ASN A 226 -17.18 -5.93 0.06
N LYS A 227 -18.41 -6.46 0.03
CA LYS A 227 -19.52 -5.88 -0.75
C LYS A 227 -19.85 -4.46 -0.31
N LEU A 228 -19.95 -4.22 1.00
CA LEU A 228 -20.27 -2.90 1.53
C LEU A 228 -19.09 -1.93 1.37
N ALA A 229 -17.86 -2.42 1.56
CA ALA A 229 -16.65 -1.63 1.34
C ALA A 229 -16.54 -1.16 -0.12
N ALA A 230 -16.78 -2.06 -1.08
CA ALA A 230 -16.77 -1.72 -2.51
C ALA A 230 -17.85 -0.69 -2.86
N GLN A 231 -19.07 -0.83 -2.33
CA GLN A 231 -20.14 0.15 -2.51
C GLN A 231 -19.77 1.54 -1.98
N ILE A 232 -19.15 1.59 -0.80
CA ILE A 232 -18.67 2.83 -0.20
C ILE A 232 -17.54 3.43 -1.04
N ALA A 233 -16.56 2.61 -1.45
CA ALA A 233 -15.41 3.04 -2.24
C ALA A 233 -15.85 3.68 -3.57
N VAL A 234 -16.64 2.96 -4.36
CA VAL A 234 -17.11 3.41 -5.68
C VAL A 234 -17.97 4.66 -5.55
N GLY A 235 -18.96 4.65 -4.65
CA GLY A 235 -19.86 5.79 -4.45
C GLY A 235 -19.15 7.05 -3.96
N THR A 236 -18.15 6.92 -3.08
CA THR A 236 -17.37 8.05 -2.58
C THR A 236 -16.45 8.62 -3.65
N VAL A 237 -15.74 7.76 -4.39
CA VAL A 237 -14.83 8.19 -5.46
C VAL A 237 -15.58 8.85 -6.61
N ASP A 238 -16.65 8.22 -7.12
CA ASP A 238 -17.43 8.79 -8.23
C ASP A 238 -18.02 10.17 -7.86
N ARG A 239 -18.55 10.29 -6.63
CA ARG A 239 -19.05 11.57 -6.14
C ARG A 239 -17.94 12.62 -6.07
N TYR A 240 -16.80 12.27 -5.50
CA TYR A 240 -15.69 13.21 -5.30
C TYR A 240 -15.08 13.66 -6.64
N LEU A 241 -14.94 12.75 -7.61
CA LEU A 241 -14.36 13.05 -8.92
C LEU A 241 -15.12 14.11 -9.70
N SER A 242 -16.42 14.25 -9.44
CA SER A 242 -17.29 15.25 -10.08
C SER A 242 -16.83 16.70 -9.83
N THR A 243 -16.09 16.96 -8.75
CA THR A 243 -15.54 18.29 -8.42
C THR A 243 -14.01 18.29 -8.27
N SER A 244 -13.36 17.15 -8.46
CA SER A 244 -11.92 16.96 -8.28
C SER A 244 -11.14 17.22 -9.56
N ARG A 245 -9.86 17.57 -9.43
CA ARG A 245 -8.88 17.67 -10.51
C ARG A 245 -8.10 16.38 -10.78
N LEU A 246 -8.33 15.30 -10.02
CA LEU A 246 -7.64 14.02 -10.20
C LEU A 246 -7.94 13.36 -11.55
N GLU A 247 -6.95 13.24 -12.44
CA GLU A 247 -7.16 12.69 -13.79
C GLU A 247 -7.53 11.19 -13.80
N ARG A 248 -7.13 10.43 -12.77
CA ARG A 248 -7.39 8.98 -12.71
C ARG A 248 -7.45 8.44 -11.29
N VAL A 249 -8.47 7.62 -11.00
CA VAL A 249 -8.52 6.77 -9.80
C VAL A 249 -8.55 5.31 -10.23
N VAL A 250 -7.69 4.48 -9.65
CA VAL A 250 -7.64 3.04 -9.89
C VAL A 250 -8.11 2.30 -8.64
N PHE A 251 -9.14 1.47 -8.77
CA PHE A 251 -9.46 0.46 -7.76
C PHE A 251 -8.58 -0.77 -8.01
N ASN A 252 -7.54 -0.92 -7.20
CA ASN A 252 -6.73 -2.13 -7.20
C ASN A 252 -7.37 -3.20 -6.31
N VAL A 253 -7.64 -4.35 -6.91
CA VAL A 253 -8.15 -5.55 -6.24
C VAL A 253 -7.13 -6.67 -6.34
N PHE A 254 -7.18 -7.63 -5.41
CA PHE A 254 -6.29 -8.81 -5.47
C PHE A 254 -7.09 -10.10 -5.65
N LYS A 255 -8.14 -10.30 -4.84
CA LYS A 255 -8.98 -11.49 -4.88
C LYS A 255 -10.01 -11.42 -6.02
N ASP A 256 -10.38 -12.58 -6.57
CA ASP A 256 -11.39 -12.67 -7.61
C ASP A 256 -12.77 -12.21 -7.14
N GLU A 257 -13.10 -12.43 -5.86
CA GLU A 257 -14.34 -11.94 -5.24
C GLU A 257 -14.43 -10.42 -5.26
N ASP A 258 -13.34 -9.72 -4.91
CA ASP A 258 -13.28 -8.26 -4.97
C ASP A 258 -13.45 -7.77 -6.41
N LEU A 259 -12.75 -8.39 -7.35
CA LEU A 259 -12.88 -8.06 -8.77
C LEU A 259 -14.33 -8.21 -9.25
N TYR A 260 -14.99 -9.30 -8.88
CA TYR A 260 -16.39 -9.53 -9.21
C TYR A 260 -17.30 -8.44 -8.63
N LEU A 261 -17.12 -8.09 -7.36
CA LEU A 261 -17.90 -7.05 -6.67
C LEU A 261 -17.72 -5.68 -7.33
N TYR A 262 -16.48 -5.27 -7.60
CA TYR A 262 -16.20 -4.00 -8.26
C TYR A 262 -16.77 -3.97 -9.68
N ARG A 263 -16.58 -5.03 -10.48
CA ARG A 263 -17.15 -5.09 -11.84
C ARG A 263 -18.67 -5.00 -11.85
N LYS A 264 -19.35 -5.63 -10.89
CA LYS A 264 -20.81 -5.52 -10.75
C LYS A 264 -21.29 -4.11 -10.45
N LEU A 265 -20.47 -3.28 -9.79
CA LEU A 265 -20.80 -1.88 -9.52
C LEU A 265 -20.54 -0.95 -10.70
N MET A 266 -19.76 -1.40 -11.70
CA MET A 266 -19.43 -0.62 -12.90
C MET A 266 -20.36 -0.87 -14.08
N GLN A 267 -21.15 -1.95 -14.05
CA GLN A 267 -22.17 -2.26 -15.06
C GLN A 267 -23.40 -1.38 -14.86
#